data_AF-A0A1H8MB11-F1
#
_entry.id   AF-A0A1H8MB11-F1
#
_cell.length_a   1.000
_cell.length_b   1.000
_cell.length_c   1.000
_cell.angle_alpha   90.00
_cell.angle_beta   90.00
_cell.angle_gamma   90.00
#
_symmetry.space_group_name_H-M   'P 1'
#
loop_
_entity.id
_entity.type
_entity.pdbx_description
1 polymer ?
#
loop_
_entity_poly.entity_id
_entity_poly.type
_entity_poly.pdbx_seq_one_letter_code
_entity_poly.pdbx_strand_id
1 'polypeptide(L)'
;MQVSLEFERRDEGPGAGPVTVGWFLAKDKGAVLYDPPERLIVRQTSKTHAKSASRCPAVIQMESRYFVVKCPFDLHIGFGRDDKGKAHLINRAGAASPIRANKISDVLVLVSEAEWRFPDRPTVQLMLPYCFIADETVYLTQLGTFAHYRPDPMPGTIFGGRFPLNLWPRPLMWAFEWHDPTKDLILRRGEPLFYCQFEAVGPDRPVQLVEAERTAELEAYMEKISGAVNYVNQTFSLFKAAEAMRPAKLLTPKAKG
;
A
#
# COMPACT_ATOMS: atom_id res chain seq x y z
N MET A 1 -4.53 15.08 -21.26
CA MET A 1 -4.91 15.39 -19.87
C MET A 1 -3.66 15.82 -19.12
N GLN A 2 -3.58 17.08 -18.72
CA GLN A 2 -2.44 17.62 -17.96
C GLN A 2 -2.80 17.51 -16.49
N VAL A 3 -2.18 16.56 -15.77
CA VAL A 3 -2.32 16.44 -14.31
C VAL A 3 -1.20 17.28 -13.70
N SER A 4 -1.45 18.57 -13.45
CA SER A 4 -0.54 19.39 -12.66
C SER A 4 -0.84 19.20 -11.17
N LEU A 5 0.19 18.77 -10.43
CA LEU A 5 0.17 18.72 -8.97
C LEU A 5 0.75 20.06 -8.47
N GLU A 6 -0.12 21.03 -8.27
CA GLU A 6 0.26 22.34 -7.70
C GLU A 6 -0.12 22.38 -6.22
N PHE A 7 0.83 22.09 -5.35
CA PHE A 7 0.77 22.40 -3.93
C PHE A 7 2.14 22.88 -3.48
N GLU A 8 2.19 23.76 -2.47
CA GLU A 8 3.47 24.26 -1.96
C GLU A 8 4.24 23.09 -1.35
N ARG A 9 5.40 22.75 -1.93
CA ARG A 9 6.40 21.96 -1.22
C ARG A 9 7.02 22.87 -0.18
N ARG A 10 6.34 23.09 0.94
CA ARG A 10 6.95 23.81 2.05
C ARG A 10 8.14 23.00 2.55
N ASP A 11 9.29 23.66 2.69
CA ASP A 11 10.48 23.14 3.37
C ASP A 11 10.25 23.03 4.90
N GLU A 12 9.00 22.79 5.33
CA GLU A 12 8.66 22.57 6.72
C GLU A 12 8.92 21.09 7.06
N GLY A 13 10.13 20.86 7.51
CA GLY A 13 10.68 19.59 7.93
C GLY A 13 12.13 19.80 8.37
N PRO A 14 12.79 18.83 9.01
CA PRO A 14 14.18 19.01 9.44
C PRO A 14 15.12 19.39 8.29
N GLY A 15 14.75 19.05 7.04
CA GLY A 15 15.52 19.33 5.82
C GLY A 15 16.86 18.60 5.74
N ALA A 16 17.31 18.02 6.84
CA ALA A 16 18.55 17.29 7.05
C ALA A 16 18.30 16.07 7.95
N GLY A 17 19.17 15.06 7.83
CA GLY A 17 19.07 13.82 8.59
C GLY A 17 18.03 12.83 8.05
N PRO A 18 17.77 11.73 8.78
CA PRO A 18 16.80 10.72 8.35
C PRO A 18 15.38 11.27 8.21
N VAL A 19 14.65 10.80 7.20
CA VAL A 19 13.22 11.09 7.03
C VAL A 19 12.46 10.15 7.94
N THR A 20 11.61 10.68 8.83
CA THR A 20 10.77 9.83 9.69
C THR A 20 9.41 9.61 9.03
N VAL A 21 9.04 8.35 8.84
CA VAL A 21 7.71 7.95 8.36
C VAL A 21 7.04 7.14 9.46
N GLY A 22 5.83 7.57 9.83
CA GLY A 22 4.97 6.88 10.78
C GLY A 22 4.09 5.86 10.07
N TRP A 23 3.83 4.72 10.70
CA TRP A 23 2.81 3.78 10.27
C TRP A 23 1.89 3.40 11.44
N PHE A 24 0.63 3.10 11.13
CA PHE A 24 -0.35 2.59 12.08
C PHE A 24 -1.48 1.85 11.36
N LEU A 25 -2.32 1.15 12.10
CA LEU A 25 -3.56 0.56 11.59
C LEU A 25 -4.73 1.52 11.86
N ALA A 26 -5.47 1.90 10.82
CA ALA A 26 -6.64 2.77 10.93
C ALA A 26 -7.84 2.11 11.64
N LYS A 27 -7.77 0.81 11.92
CA LYS A 27 -8.77 0.05 12.68
C LYS A 27 -8.05 -0.97 13.56
N ASP A 28 -8.44 -1.07 14.82
CA ASP A 28 -7.89 -2.08 15.76
C ASP A 28 -8.50 -3.46 15.59
N LYS A 29 -9.69 -3.53 14.99
CA LYS A 29 -10.42 -4.79 14.81
C LYS A 29 -9.57 -5.75 13.96
N GLY A 30 -9.15 -6.85 14.57
CA GLY A 30 -8.32 -7.85 13.90
C GLY A 30 -6.86 -7.43 13.73
N ALA A 31 -6.36 -6.45 14.48
CA ALA A 31 -4.98 -5.96 14.41
C ALA A 31 -3.92 -7.07 14.46
N VAL A 32 -4.17 -8.17 15.19
CA VAL A 32 -3.30 -9.36 15.28
C VAL A 32 -3.04 -10.07 13.94
N LEU A 33 -3.83 -9.78 12.90
CA LEU A 33 -3.64 -10.33 11.55
C LEU A 33 -2.58 -9.57 10.74
N TYR A 34 -2.26 -8.34 11.14
CA TYR A 34 -1.49 -7.38 10.36
C TYR A 34 -0.10 -7.21 10.97
N ASP A 35 0.89 -7.81 10.32
CA ASP A 35 2.29 -7.65 10.73
C ASP A 35 2.79 -6.22 10.47
N PRO A 36 3.70 -5.69 11.31
CA PRO A 36 4.38 -4.43 11.03
C PRO A 36 5.04 -4.43 9.65
N PRO A 37 4.95 -3.33 8.86
CA PRO A 37 5.74 -3.20 7.66
C PRO A 37 7.23 -3.24 8.00
N GLU A 38 8.00 -4.02 7.25
CA GLU A 38 9.42 -4.23 7.51
C GLU A 38 10.26 -3.78 6.32
N ARG A 39 11.51 -3.37 6.53
CA ARG A 39 12.40 -3.05 5.41
C ARG A 39 12.64 -4.32 4.58
N LEU A 40 12.67 -4.18 3.25
CA LEU A 40 13.02 -5.27 2.36
C LEU A 40 14.42 -5.79 2.70
N ILE A 41 14.50 -7.08 3.02
CA ILE A 41 15.75 -7.78 3.30
C ILE A 41 15.80 -9.03 2.44
N VAL A 42 16.73 -9.07 1.48
CA VAL A 42 17.01 -10.27 0.70
C VAL A 42 17.95 -11.16 1.51
N ARG A 43 17.39 -12.21 2.13
CA ARG A 43 18.12 -13.15 2.99
C ARG A 43 19.02 -14.09 2.17
N GLN A 44 19.97 -14.73 2.85
CA GLN A 44 20.80 -15.84 2.32
C GLN A 44 21.62 -15.46 1.08
N THR A 45 22.00 -14.20 0.98
CA THR A 45 22.81 -13.70 -0.12
C THR A 45 24.28 -14.06 0.09
N SER A 46 24.93 -14.66 -0.91
CA SER A 46 26.35 -14.99 -0.85
C SER A 46 27.20 -13.72 -0.81
N LYS A 47 28.02 -13.58 0.24
CA LYS A 47 28.96 -12.46 0.41
C LYS A 47 30.42 -12.92 0.34
N THR A 48 30.67 -14.14 -0.13
CA THR A 48 32.01 -14.75 -0.18
C THR A 48 32.93 -14.03 -1.18
N HIS A 49 32.40 -13.66 -2.35
CA HIS A 49 33.17 -12.96 -3.38
C HIS A 49 33.03 -11.43 -3.25
N ALA A 50 34.13 -10.69 -3.40
CA ALA A 50 34.17 -9.23 -3.27
C ALA A 50 33.30 -8.49 -4.31
N LYS A 51 33.06 -9.12 -5.47
CA LYS A 51 32.19 -8.61 -6.56
C LYS A 51 30.78 -9.21 -6.57
N SER A 52 30.37 -9.86 -5.47
CA SER A 52 28.98 -10.36 -5.36
C SER A 52 27.99 -9.19 -5.46
N ALA A 53 26.85 -9.42 -6.16
CA ALA A 53 25.74 -8.46 -6.21
C ALA A 53 25.27 -8.06 -4.80
N SER A 54 25.39 -8.96 -3.83
CA SER A 54 25.05 -8.77 -2.43
C SER A 54 25.99 -7.84 -1.65
N ARG A 55 27.09 -7.41 -2.29
CA ARG A 55 28.00 -6.36 -1.84
C ARG A 55 27.95 -5.11 -2.73
N CYS A 56 27.18 -5.13 -3.83
CA CYS A 56 27.07 -4.02 -4.74
C CYS A 56 26.35 -2.85 -4.06
N PRO A 57 26.98 -1.67 -3.91
CA PRO A 57 26.36 -0.53 -3.25
C PRO A 57 25.06 -0.09 -3.93
N ALA A 58 24.98 -0.18 -5.26
CA ALA A 58 23.76 0.16 -6.00
C ALA A 58 22.59 -0.76 -5.65
N VAL A 59 22.84 -2.06 -5.52
CA VAL A 59 21.81 -3.05 -5.13
C VAL A 59 21.37 -2.81 -3.69
N ILE A 60 22.32 -2.71 -2.76
CA ILE A 60 22.02 -2.52 -1.33
C ILE A 60 21.25 -1.20 -1.11
N GLN A 61 21.70 -0.13 -1.76
CA GLN A 61 21.06 1.17 -1.64
C GLN A 61 19.64 1.14 -2.23
N MET A 62 19.44 0.52 -3.39
CA MET A 62 18.12 0.34 -3.98
C MET A 62 17.20 -0.48 -3.05
N GLU A 63 17.62 -1.67 -2.62
CA GLU A 63 16.82 -2.57 -1.77
C GLU A 63 16.43 -1.90 -0.44
N SER A 64 17.33 -1.10 0.14
CA SER A 64 17.07 -0.39 1.40
C SER A 64 15.91 0.60 1.33
N ARG A 65 15.48 1.01 0.13
CA ARG A 65 14.40 2.00 -0.07
C ARG A 65 13.00 1.41 0.01
N TYR A 66 12.87 0.09 0.01
CA TYR A 66 11.58 -0.59 -0.03
C TYR A 66 11.20 -1.14 1.34
N PHE A 67 9.91 -1.06 1.65
CA PHE A 67 9.30 -1.63 2.84
C PHE A 67 8.20 -2.61 2.43
N VAL A 68 8.22 -3.80 2.99
CA VAL A 68 7.32 -4.91 2.67
C VAL A 68 6.08 -4.81 3.52
N VAL A 69 4.91 -4.82 2.87
CA VAL A 69 3.64 -5.12 3.53
C VAL A 69 3.27 -6.56 3.18
N LYS A 70 3.12 -7.40 4.21
CA LYS A 70 2.77 -8.81 4.07
C LYS A 70 1.27 -8.99 3.91
N CYS A 71 0.87 -10.04 3.19
CA CYS A 71 -0.52 -10.42 3.09
C CYS A 71 -1.03 -10.93 4.46
N PRO A 72 -2.13 -10.41 5.00
CA PRO A 72 -2.69 -10.87 6.27
C PRO A 72 -3.61 -12.10 6.12
N PHE A 73 -3.86 -12.55 4.89
CA PHE A 73 -4.90 -13.54 4.57
C PHE A 73 -4.39 -14.66 3.68
N ASP A 74 -4.98 -15.84 3.84
CA ASP A 74 -4.92 -16.92 2.87
C ASP A 74 -6.18 -16.86 1.99
N LEU A 75 -5.99 -16.65 0.69
CA LEU A 75 -7.07 -16.48 -0.29
C LEU A 75 -6.75 -17.28 -1.55
N HIS A 76 -7.72 -18.05 -2.02
CA HIS A 76 -7.68 -18.74 -3.31
C HIS A 76 -8.93 -18.36 -4.09
N ILE A 77 -8.76 -17.43 -5.02
CA ILE A 77 -9.85 -16.73 -5.69
C ILE A 77 -9.78 -17.01 -7.18
N GLY A 78 -10.90 -17.41 -7.77
CA GLY A 78 -11.09 -17.47 -9.21
C GLY A 78 -11.96 -16.31 -9.69
N PHE A 79 -11.95 -16.08 -10.99
CA PHE A 79 -12.85 -15.15 -11.66
C PHE A 79 -13.90 -15.92 -12.46
N GLY A 80 -15.13 -15.42 -12.49
CA GLY A 80 -16.22 -16.01 -13.27
C GLY A 80 -17.26 -14.99 -13.70
N ARG A 81 -18.14 -15.43 -14.58
CA ARG A 81 -19.37 -14.71 -14.96
C ARG A 81 -20.56 -15.60 -14.67
N ASP A 82 -21.65 -15.02 -14.19
CA ASP A 82 -22.91 -15.74 -14.00
C ASP A 82 -23.65 -15.93 -15.34
N ASP A 83 -24.82 -16.57 -15.30
CA ASP A 83 -25.65 -16.83 -16.49
C ASP A 83 -26.12 -15.55 -17.21
N LYS A 84 -26.03 -14.40 -16.55
CA LYS A 84 -26.36 -13.08 -17.10
C LYS A 84 -25.11 -12.32 -17.56
N GLY A 85 -23.94 -12.95 -17.53
CA GLY A 85 -22.67 -12.36 -17.88
C GLY A 85 -22.08 -11.46 -16.79
N LYS A 86 -22.67 -11.37 -15.59
CA LYS A 86 -22.16 -10.49 -14.53
C LYS A 86 -20.90 -11.09 -13.91
N ALA A 87 -19.84 -10.29 -13.89
CA ALA A 87 -18.57 -10.64 -13.28
C ALA A 87 -18.70 -10.85 -11.76
N HIS A 88 -18.05 -11.90 -11.24
CA HIS A 88 -18.00 -12.19 -9.81
C HIS A 88 -16.71 -12.93 -9.43
N LEU A 89 -16.40 -12.91 -8.13
CA LEU A 89 -15.30 -13.67 -7.55
C LEU A 89 -15.78 -15.04 -7.08
N ILE A 90 -14.98 -16.06 -7.32
CA ILE A 90 -15.24 -17.44 -6.92
C ILE A 90 -14.27 -17.81 -5.80
N ASN A 91 -14.77 -18.16 -4.62
CA ASN A 91 -13.94 -18.72 -3.55
C ASN A 91 -13.62 -20.19 -3.87
N ARG A 92 -12.43 -20.46 -4.43
CA ARG A 92 -12.01 -21.79 -4.87
C ARG A 92 -11.80 -22.75 -3.71
N ALA A 93 -11.42 -22.24 -2.55
CA ALA A 93 -11.24 -23.06 -1.35
C ALA A 93 -12.57 -23.54 -0.75
N GLY A 94 -13.71 -22.95 -1.12
CA GLY A 94 -15.03 -23.36 -0.64
C GLY A 94 -15.09 -23.45 0.89
N ALA A 95 -15.50 -24.62 1.40
CA ALA A 95 -15.57 -24.90 2.84
C ALA A 95 -14.19 -25.00 3.53
N ALA A 96 -13.12 -25.25 2.77
CA ALA A 96 -11.75 -25.28 3.29
C ALA A 96 -11.12 -23.88 3.37
N SER A 97 -11.85 -22.82 2.99
CA SER A 97 -11.34 -21.45 3.06
C SER A 97 -11.10 -21.01 4.52
N PRO A 98 -9.91 -20.49 4.85
CA PRO A 98 -9.64 -19.95 6.19
C PRO A 98 -10.49 -18.73 6.54
N ILE A 99 -11.04 -18.04 5.53
CA ILE A 99 -11.95 -16.91 5.71
C ILE A 99 -13.38 -17.37 5.45
N ARG A 100 -14.28 -17.07 6.39
CA ARG A 100 -15.71 -17.35 6.22
C ARG A 100 -16.25 -16.67 4.97
N ALA A 101 -17.09 -17.37 4.19
CA ALA A 101 -17.60 -16.87 2.91
C ALA A 101 -18.28 -15.49 3.03
N ASN A 102 -19.06 -15.25 4.09
CA ASN A 102 -19.72 -13.97 4.35
C ASN A 102 -18.78 -12.83 4.82
N LYS A 103 -17.47 -13.12 4.96
CA LYS A 103 -16.42 -12.17 5.34
C LYS A 103 -15.43 -11.87 4.25
N ILE A 104 -15.42 -12.62 3.14
CA ILE A 104 -14.53 -12.34 2.01
C ILE A 104 -14.85 -10.98 1.41
N SER A 105 -16.12 -10.62 1.25
CA SER A 105 -16.54 -9.31 0.73
C SER A 105 -16.19 -8.12 1.64
N ASP A 106 -15.95 -8.36 2.93
CA ASP A 106 -15.52 -7.31 3.86
C ASP A 106 -14.06 -6.88 3.60
N VAL A 107 -13.27 -7.74 2.93
CA VAL A 107 -11.84 -7.53 2.71
C VAL A 107 -11.44 -7.49 1.24
N LEU A 108 -12.12 -8.23 0.36
CA LEU A 108 -11.80 -8.33 -1.07
C LEU A 108 -13.02 -7.97 -1.90
N VAL A 109 -12.89 -6.93 -2.72
CA VAL A 109 -13.96 -6.38 -3.54
C VAL A 109 -13.58 -6.48 -5.02
N LEU A 110 -14.51 -6.96 -5.84
CA LEU A 110 -14.42 -6.80 -7.30
C LEU A 110 -14.92 -5.39 -7.63
N VAL A 111 -14.06 -4.60 -8.24
CA VAL A 111 -14.40 -3.25 -8.70
C VAL A 111 -15.45 -3.35 -9.82
N SER A 112 -16.33 -2.35 -9.90
CA SER A 112 -17.33 -2.26 -10.97
C SER A 112 -16.69 -2.43 -12.34
N GLU A 113 -17.32 -3.21 -13.22
CA GLU A 113 -16.81 -3.48 -14.57
C GLU A 113 -16.64 -2.21 -15.41
N ALA A 114 -17.49 -1.21 -15.18
CA ALA A 114 -17.39 0.10 -15.84
C ALA A 114 -16.13 0.91 -15.43
N GLU A 115 -15.49 0.56 -14.31
CA GLU A 115 -14.30 1.22 -13.80
C GLU A 115 -13.01 0.49 -14.17
N TRP A 116 -13.09 -0.67 -14.84
CA TRP A 116 -11.90 -1.40 -15.27
C TRP A 116 -11.16 -0.61 -16.35
N ARG A 117 -9.83 -0.53 -16.21
CA ARG A 117 -8.98 0.12 -17.22
C ARG A 117 -9.05 -0.58 -18.56
N PHE A 118 -9.21 -1.90 -18.55
CA PHE A 118 -9.39 -2.72 -19.74
C PHE A 118 -10.63 -3.61 -19.54
N PRO A 119 -11.55 -3.71 -20.52
CA PRO A 119 -12.78 -4.49 -20.38
C PRO A 119 -12.59 -5.98 -20.07
N ASP A 120 -11.43 -6.53 -20.44
CA ASP A 120 -11.05 -7.93 -20.27
C ASP A 120 -10.19 -8.19 -19.01
N ARG A 121 -9.88 -7.15 -18.22
CA ARG A 121 -9.00 -7.25 -17.04
C ARG A 121 -9.72 -6.80 -15.78
N PRO A 122 -10.30 -7.75 -15.02
CA PRO A 122 -10.96 -7.46 -13.76
C PRO A 122 -10.01 -6.75 -12.79
N THR A 123 -10.51 -5.73 -12.10
CA THR A 123 -9.78 -5.10 -11.00
C THR A 123 -10.34 -5.58 -9.66
N VAL A 124 -9.49 -6.15 -8.82
CA VAL A 124 -9.86 -6.52 -7.44
C VAL A 124 -9.12 -5.64 -6.45
N GLN A 125 -9.77 -5.34 -5.33
CA GLN A 125 -9.23 -4.48 -4.29
C GLN A 125 -9.28 -5.23 -2.96
N LEU A 126 -8.11 -5.47 -2.37
CA LEU A 126 -7.98 -5.96 -1.01
C LEU A 126 -7.83 -4.76 -0.06
N MET A 127 -8.79 -4.59 0.85
CA MET A 127 -8.82 -3.51 1.82
C MET A 127 -7.85 -3.78 2.97
N LEU A 128 -6.98 -2.81 3.28
CA LEU A 128 -5.96 -2.94 4.32
C LEU A 128 -6.00 -1.73 5.27
N PRO A 129 -5.88 -1.92 6.59
CA PRO A 129 -5.94 -0.80 7.53
C PRO A 129 -4.60 -0.05 7.64
N TYR A 130 -3.53 -0.43 6.95
CA TYR A 130 -2.25 0.27 7.04
C TYR A 130 -2.38 1.71 6.56
N CYS A 131 -1.96 2.66 7.38
CA CYS A 131 -1.81 4.07 7.01
C CYS A 131 -0.37 4.51 7.28
N PHE A 132 0.11 5.45 6.46
CA PHE A 132 1.45 6.03 6.58
C PHE A 132 1.33 7.55 6.64
N ILE A 133 2.18 8.18 7.44
CA ILE A 133 2.17 9.63 7.72
C ILE A 133 3.61 10.16 7.85
N ALA A 134 3.79 11.46 7.64
CA ALA A 134 5.03 12.19 7.93
C ALA A 134 4.71 13.67 8.14
N ASP A 135 5.58 14.35 8.88
CA ASP A 135 5.45 15.80 9.10
C ASP A 135 5.95 16.62 7.90
N GLU A 136 6.92 16.10 7.15
CA GLU A 136 7.48 16.73 5.94
C GLU A 136 6.93 16.09 4.65
N THR A 137 7.19 16.73 3.50
CA THR A 137 6.73 16.20 2.20
C THR A 137 7.39 14.86 1.87
N VAL A 138 6.59 13.80 1.89
CA VAL A 138 6.99 12.44 1.50
C VAL A 138 5.93 11.85 0.60
N TYR A 139 6.33 11.33 -0.56
CA TYR A 139 5.44 10.54 -1.41
C TYR A 139 5.57 9.06 -1.09
N LEU A 140 4.44 8.39 -0.95
CA LEU A 140 4.36 6.93 -0.94
C LEU A 140 4.07 6.45 -2.35
N THR A 141 4.81 5.44 -2.81
CA THR A 141 4.50 4.66 -4.02
C THR A 141 4.28 3.19 -3.67
N GLN A 142 3.13 2.63 -4.07
CA GLN A 142 2.86 1.19 -3.99
C GLN A 142 3.42 0.47 -5.21
N LEU A 143 4.20 -0.58 -5.00
CA LEU A 143 4.91 -1.33 -6.05
C LEU A 143 4.68 -2.83 -5.92
N GLY A 144 4.81 -3.53 -7.05
CA GLY A 144 4.80 -4.99 -7.08
C GLY A 144 6.02 -5.56 -6.36
N THR A 145 5.93 -6.81 -5.92
CA THR A 145 6.98 -7.48 -5.15
C THR A 145 8.09 -8.04 -6.05
N PHE A 146 8.77 -7.17 -6.79
CA PHE A 146 9.74 -7.56 -7.83
C PHE A 146 10.93 -8.39 -7.32
N ALA A 147 11.27 -8.26 -6.03
CA ALA A 147 12.35 -9.00 -5.38
C ALA A 147 11.87 -10.29 -4.67
N HIS A 148 10.60 -10.66 -4.85
CA HIS A 148 10.00 -11.86 -4.30
C HIS A 148 9.61 -12.82 -5.43
N TYR A 149 10.35 -13.93 -5.52
CA TYR A 149 10.12 -14.97 -6.51
C TYR A 149 9.08 -15.97 -6.01
N ARG A 150 7.96 -16.07 -6.71
CA ARG A 150 6.91 -17.07 -6.47
C ARG A 150 7.12 -18.26 -7.40
N PRO A 151 6.92 -19.50 -6.94
CA PRO A 151 6.90 -20.67 -7.82
C PRO A 151 5.85 -20.53 -8.92
N ASP A 152 4.66 -20.08 -8.52
CA ASP A 152 3.55 -19.73 -9.41
C ASP A 152 3.43 -18.20 -9.49
N PRO A 153 3.73 -17.58 -10.63
CA PRO A 153 3.56 -16.13 -10.81
C PRO A 153 2.11 -15.70 -10.63
N MET A 154 1.91 -14.47 -10.14
CA MET A 154 0.57 -13.88 -10.08
C MET A 154 -0.03 -13.75 -11.49
N PRO A 155 -1.35 -13.94 -11.66
CA PRO A 155 -2.03 -13.84 -12.96
C PRO A 155 -2.26 -12.38 -13.43
N GLY A 156 -1.47 -11.44 -12.91
CA GLY A 156 -1.70 -10.01 -13.03
C GLY A 156 -0.69 -9.23 -12.19
N THR A 157 -0.95 -7.93 -12.03
CA THR A 157 -0.05 -7.05 -11.27
C THR A 157 -0.83 -6.04 -10.45
N ILE A 158 -0.17 -5.50 -9.43
CA ILE A 158 -0.71 -4.40 -8.64
C ILE A 158 -0.98 -3.18 -9.52
N PHE A 159 -2.11 -2.53 -9.31
CA PHE A 159 -2.37 -1.17 -9.77
C PHE A 159 -1.79 -0.18 -8.75
N GLY A 160 -0.49 0.10 -8.89
CA GLY A 160 0.26 0.95 -7.95
C GLY A 160 -0.18 2.42 -8.03
N GLY A 161 -0.29 3.07 -6.86
CA GLY A 161 -0.56 4.50 -6.74
C GLY A 161 0.60 5.26 -6.10
N ARG A 162 0.71 6.55 -6.41
CA ARG A 162 1.68 7.49 -5.82
C ARG A 162 0.95 8.72 -5.26
N PHE A 163 1.16 9.05 -3.98
CA PHE A 163 0.50 10.18 -3.33
C PHE A 163 1.30 10.72 -2.13
N PRO A 164 1.14 12.01 -1.78
CA PRO A 164 1.84 12.62 -0.64
C PRO A 164 1.20 12.18 0.68
N LEU A 165 1.94 11.47 1.55
CA LEU A 165 1.40 10.94 2.81
C LEU A 165 1.30 11.98 3.94
N ASN A 166 1.98 13.12 3.78
CA ASN A 166 1.88 14.25 4.69
C ASN A 166 0.60 15.08 4.45
N LEU A 167 -0.02 14.94 3.28
CA LEU A 167 -1.19 15.72 2.89
C LEU A 167 -2.43 14.86 2.69
N TRP A 168 -2.26 13.64 2.18
CA TRP A 168 -3.38 12.74 1.89
C TRP A 168 -3.20 11.38 2.56
N PRO A 169 -3.02 11.33 3.90
CA PRO A 169 -2.93 10.07 4.62
C PRO A 169 -4.26 9.31 4.50
N ARG A 170 -4.17 8.03 4.11
CA ARG A 170 -5.33 7.16 3.98
C ARG A 170 -4.96 5.71 4.25
N PRO A 171 -5.90 4.87 4.70
CA PRO A 171 -5.72 3.43 4.68
C PRO A 171 -5.40 2.95 3.27
N LEU A 172 -4.43 2.05 3.16
CA LEU A 172 -4.05 1.49 1.86
C LEU A 172 -5.06 0.45 1.40
N MET A 173 -5.06 0.24 0.10
CA MET A 173 -5.71 -0.89 -0.52
C MET A 173 -4.73 -1.50 -1.52
N TRP A 174 -4.78 -2.81 -1.66
CA TRP A 174 -4.05 -3.49 -2.70
C TRP A 174 -4.99 -3.72 -3.87
N ALA A 175 -4.90 -2.83 -4.86
CA ALA A 175 -5.60 -2.96 -6.13
C ALA A 175 -4.79 -3.84 -7.07
N PHE A 176 -5.43 -4.81 -7.73
CA PHE A 176 -4.79 -5.77 -8.61
C PHE A 176 -5.55 -5.83 -9.94
N GLU A 177 -4.84 -5.56 -11.03
CA GLU A 177 -5.34 -5.75 -12.39
C GLU A 177 -5.07 -7.20 -12.80
N TRP A 178 -6.14 -7.96 -12.93
CA TRP A 178 -6.10 -9.39 -13.23
C TRP A 178 -5.96 -9.60 -14.74
N HIS A 179 -4.72 -9.73 -15.19
CA HIS A 179 -4.38 -9.81 -16.61
C HIS A 179 -4.85 -11.11 -17.27
N ASP A 180 -4.72 -12.24 -16.58
CA ASP A 180 -5.14 -13.56 -17.04
C ASP A 180 -6.23 -14.12 -16.10
N PRO A 181 -7.51 -13.77 -16.32
CA PRO A 181 -8.61 -14.19 -15.44
C PRO A 181 -8.92 -15.69 -15.52
N THR A 182 -8.26 -16.44 -16.43
CA THR A 182 -8.39 -17.91 -16.49
C THR A 182 -7.57 -18.60 -15.40
N LYS A 183 -6.59 -17.90 -14.82
CA LYS A 183 -5.75 -18.37 -13.73
C LYS A 183 -6.21 -17.78 -12.40
N ASP A 184 -6.25 -18.62 -11.38
CA ASP A 184 -6.65 -18.21 -10.04
C ASP A 184 -5.62 -17.28 -9.38
N LEU A 185 -6.11 -16.37 -8.56
CA LEU A 185 -5.32 -15.53 -7.67
C LEU A 185 -5.13 -16.26 -6.34
N ILE A 186 -3.87 -16.52 -5.99
CA ILE A 186 -3.50 -17.18 -4.73
C ILE A 186 -2.68 -16.21 -3.88
N LEU A 187 -3.24 -15.78 -2.74
CA LEU A 187 -2.54 -15.00 -1.73
C LEU A 187 -2.34 -15.88 -0.49
N ARG A 188 -1.15 -15.83 0.10
CA ARG A 188 -0.82 -16.59 1.31
C ARG A 188 -0.42 -15.65 2.43
N ARG A 189 -0.89 -15.93 3.63
CA ARG A 189 -0.59 -15.12 4.80
C ARG A 189 0.92 -15.10 5.07
N GLY A 190 1.46 -13.92 5.37
CA GLY A 190 2.87 -13.71 5.67
C GLY A 190 3.77 -13.51 4.45
N GLU A 191 3.29 -13.80 3.23
CA GLU A 191 4.06 -13.52 2.01
C GLU A 191 4.02 -12.02 1.65
N PRO A 192 5.07 -11.48 0.99
CA PRO A 192 5.04 -10.13 0.45
C PRO A 192 3.82 -9.90 -0.46
N LEU A 193 2.99 -8.91 -0.13
CA LEU A 193 1.84 -8.52 -0.94
C LEU A 193 2.17 -7.35 -1.87
N PHE A 194 2.85 -6.33 -1.33
CA PHE A 194 3.37 -5.19 -2.09
C PHE A 194 4.52 -4.52 -1.34
N TYR A 195 5.24 -3.66 -2.05
CA TYR A 195 6.27 -2.80 -1.46
C TYR A 195 5.77 -1.35 -1.40
N CYS A 196 6.15 -0.66 -0.32
CA CYS A 196 6.10 0.78 -0.21
C CYS A 196 7.48 1.35 -0.49
N GLN A 197 7.55 2.36 -1.36
CA GLN A 197 8.70 3.24 -1.49
C GLN A 197 8.32 4.62 -0.95
N PHE A 198 9.21 5.23 -0.17
CA PHE A 198 9.04 6.58 0.33
C PHE A 198 10.04 7.52 -0.32
N GLU A 199 9.55 8.62 -0.87
CA GLU A 199 10.34 9.63 -1.58
C GLU A 199 10.16 10.99 -0.91
N ALA A 200 11.17 11.42 -0.16
CA ALA A 200 11.23 12.75 0.42
C ALA A 200 12.06 13.71 -0.44
N VAL A 201 12.10 14.98 -0.06
CA VAL A 201 13.12 15.92 -0.55
C VAL A 201 14.50 15.47 -0.03
N GLY A 202 15.48 15.34 -0.92
CA GLY A 202 16.79 14.76 -0.62
C GLY A 202 16.80 13.24 -0.82
N PRO A 203 17.05 12.73 -2.04
CA PRO A 203 16.93 11.30 -2.35
C PRO A 203 17.96 10.42 -1.62
N ASP A 204 19.02 11.01 -1.08
CA ASP A 204 20.07 10.37 -0.28
C ASP A 204 19.67 10.14 1.19
N ARG A 205 18.63 10.82 1.68
CA ARG A 205 18.20 10.72 3.08
C ARG A 205 17.61 9.34 3.37
N PRO A 206 18.09 8.64 4.42
CA PRO A 206 17.54 7.34 4.78
C PRO A 206 16.16 7.52 5.42
N VAL A 207 15.25 6.57 5.15
CA VAL A 207 13.92 6.55 5.77
C VAL A 207 13.94 5.74 7.05
N GLN A 208 13.50 6.32 8.15
CA GLN A 208 13.23 5.65 9.42
C GLN A 208 11.72 5.42 9.53
N LEU A 209 11.31 4.15 9.49
CA LEU A 209 9.92 3.77 9.67
C LEU A 209 9.66 3.50 11.16
N VAL A 210 8.65 4.16 11.74
CA VAL A 210 8.27 4.02 13.16
C VAL A 210 6.78 3.77 13.31
N GLU A 211 6.38 2.99 14.31
CA GLU A 211 4.96 2.90 14.67
C GLU A 211 4.54 4.25 15.28
N ALA A 212 3.41 4.78 14.82
CA ALA A 212 2.90 6.08 15.23
C ALA A 212 1.61 5.93 16.05
N GLU A 213 1.40 6.89 16.95
CA GLU A 213 0.14 7.04 17.67
C GLU A 213 -0.95 7.63 16.75
N ARG A 214 -2.18 7.13 16.90
CA ARG A 214 -3.36 7.78 16.34
C ARG A 214 -3.81 8.90 17.28
N THR A 215 -3.20 10.07 17.15
CA THR A 215 -3.61 11.23 17.97
C THR A 215 -5.00 11.72 17.54
N ALA A 216 -5.70 12.42 18.43
CA ALA A 216 -7.02 12.95 18.14
C ALA A 216 -7.01 13.95 16.96
N GLU A 217 -5.94 14.74 16.84
CA GLU A 217 -5.77 15.70 15.74
C GLU A 217 -5.58 14.98 14.40
N LEU A 218 -4.81 13.88 14.38
CA LEU A 218 -4.61 13.05 13.20
C LEU A 218 -5.93 12.39 12.77
N GLU A 219 -6.65 11.77 13.70
CA GLU A 219 -7.93 11.12 13.40
C GLU A 219 -8.96 12.14 12.88
N ALA A 220 -9.06 13.31 13.53
CA ALA A 220 -9.94 14.39 13.08
C ALA A 220 -9.57 14.93 11.69
N TYR A 221 -8.27 14.98 11.36
CA TYR A 221 -7.82 15.37 10.02
C TYR A 221 -8.17 14.31 8.96
N MET A 222 -7.88 13.04 9.25
CA MET A 222 -8.19 11.93 8.35
C MET A 222 -9.68 11.84 8.06
N GLU A 223 -10.54 12.08 9.05
CA GLU A 223 -11.99 12.06 8.86
C GLU A 223 -12.45 13.15 7.87
N LYS A 224 -11.86 14.34 7.90
CA LYS A 224 -12.21 15.45 6.98
C LYS A 224 -11.89 15.14 5.51
N ILE A 225 -10.82 14.40 5.25
CA ILE A 225 -10.38 14.07 3.88
C ILE A 225 -10.92 12.70 3.42
N SER A 226 -11.34 11.86 4.35
CA SER A 226 -11.89 10.54 4.07
C SER A 226 -13.16 10.65 3.22
N GLY A 227 -13.34 9.69 2.30
CA GLY A 227 -14.56 9.61 1.48
C GLY A 227 -14.71 10.69 0.40
N ALA A 228 -13.89 11.75 0.38
CA ALA A 228 -13.97 12.80 -0.64
C ALA A 228 -13.93 12.25 -2.09
N VAL A 229 -13.17 11.17 -2.30
CA VAL A 229 -13.08 10.44 -3.59
C VAL A 229 -14.41 9.92 -4.12
N ASN A 230 -15.40 9.72 -3.25
CA ASN A 230 -16.73 9.25 -3.64
C ASN A 230 -17.65 10.38 -4.12
N TYR A 231 -17.27 11.63 -3.87
CA TYR A 231 -18.11 12.80 -4.15
C TYR A 231 -17.55 13.71 -5.25
N VAL A 232 -16.25 13.61 -5.56
CA VAL A 232 -15.62 14.39 -6.62
C VAL A 232 -14.65 13.55 -7.45
N ASN A 233 -14.57 13.88 -8.74
CA ASN A 233 -13.53 13.38 -9.63
C ASN A 233 -12.23 14.16 -9.42
N GLN A 234 -11.08 13.59 -9.83
CA GLN A 234 -9.78 14.27 -9.78
C GLN A 234 -9.43 14.83 -8.39
N THR A 235 -9.42 13.96 -7.39
CA THR A 235 -9.25 14.32 -5.97
C THR A 235 -7.99 15.10 -5.62
N PHE A 236 -6.98 15.10 -6.49
CA PHE A 236 -5.79 15.93 -6.32
C PHE A 236 -6.10 17.42 -6.38
N SER A 237 -7.22 17.83 -6.98
CA SER A 237 -7.71 19.22 -6.92
C SER A 237 -8.03 19.69 -5.50
N LEU A 238 -8.28 18.77 -4.56
CA LEU A 238 -8.58 19.08 -3.16
C LEU A 238 -7.34 19.28 -2.29
N PHE A 239 -6.13 19.08 -2.83
CA PHE A 239 -4.89 19.12 -2.05
C PHE A 239 -4.67 20.44 -1.33
N LYS A 240 -4.96 21.58 -1.98
CA LYS A 240 -4.87 22.89 -1.33
C LYS A 240 -5.85 23.05 -0.16
N ALA A 241 -7.05 22.49 -0.26
CA ALA A 241 -8.03 22.52 0.82
C ALA A 241 -7.60 21.60 1.97
N ALA A 242 -7.09 20.41 1.67
CA ALA A 242 -6.55 19.49 2.66
C ALA A 242 -5.34 20.08 3.38
N GLU A 243 -4.50 20.85 2.68
CA GLU A 243 -3.33 21.50 3.25
C GLU A 243 -3.75 22.57 4.28
N ALA A 244 -4.74 23.39 3.95
CA ALA A 244 -5.27 24.41 4.86
C ALA A 244 -5.90 23.84 6.14
N MET A 245 -6.35 22.58 6.11
CA MET A 245 -6.96 21.89 7.26
C MET A 245 -5.99 20.99 8.02
N ARG A 246 -4.75 20.84 7.52
CA ARG A 246 -3.75 19.92 8.06
C ARG A 246 -3.20 20.44 9.39
N PRO A 247 -3.10 19.61 10.45
CA PRO A 247 -2.38 19.99 11.65
C PRO A 247 -0.88 20.15 11.36
N ALA A 248 -0.19 20.99 12.12
CA ALA A 248 1.25 21.22 11.94
C ALA A 248 2.07 19.93 12.09
N LYS A 249 1.66 19.05 13.01
CA LYS A 249 2.28 17.78 13.32
C LYS A 249 1.27 16.65 13.12
N LEU A 250 1.65 15.65 12.33
CA LEU A 250 0.91 14.41 12.11
C LEU A 250 1.54 13.26 12.89
N LEU A 251 2.87 13.24 13.02
CA LEU A 251 3.61 12.08 13.49
C LEU A 251 4.02 12.21 14.95
N THR A 252 3.43 11.37 15.79
CA THR A 252 3.89 11.11 17.16
C THR A 252 4.34 9.64 17.25
N PRO A 253 5.64 9.34 17.46
CA PRO A 253 6.09 7.96 17.60
C PRO A 253 5.47 7.31 18.83
N LYS A 254 5.00 6.06 18.70
CA LYS A 254 4.51 5.29 19.83
C LYS A 254 5.66 5.00 20.80
N ALA A 255 5.42 5.19 22.10
CA ALA A 255 6.42 4.87 23.12
C ALA A 255 6.82 3.38 23.00
N LYS A 256 8.13 3.11 23.05
CA LYS A 256 8.63 1.74 23.18
C LYS A 256 8.29 1.28 24.61
N GLY A 257 7.36 0.33 24.71
CA GLY A 257 7.09 -0.40 25.96
C GLY A 257 8.22 -1.35 26.32
#